data_AF-A0A820PTB2-F1
#
_entry.id   AF-A0A820PTB2-F1
#
_cell.length_a   1.000
_cell.length_b   1.000
_cell.length_c   1.000
_cell.angle_alpha   90.00
_cell.angle_beta   90.00
_cell.angle_gamma   90.00
#
_symmetry.space_group_name_H-M   'P 1'
#
loop_
_entity.id
_entity.type
_entity.pdbx_description
1 polymer ?
#
loop_
_entity_poly.entity_id
_entity_poly.type
_entity_poly.pdbx_seq_one_letter_code
_entity_poly.pdbx_strand_id
1 'polypeptide(L)'
;AYNRANRQVALLCNHQRAVPKTYEKSMETLKAKIDAKKSEVDEQKSEYRRASIEYKDTKSQSAQKKKEQAEKKLQRSEEALKKLEVQVVDREENKDIALGTSKLNYLDPRISIAW
;
A
#
# COMPACT_ATOMS: atom_id res chain seq x y z
N ALA A 1 -9.31 -0.63 -6.25
CA ALA A 1 -10.67 -0.64 -6.82
C ALA A 1 -10.63 -0.61 -8.35
N TYR A 2 -10.18 0.49 -8.97
CA TYR A 2 -10.10 0.61 -10.45
C TYR A 2 -9.32 -0.53 -11.14
N ASN A 3 -8.10 -0.83 -10.68
CA ASN A 3 -7.27 -1.88 -11.29
C ASN A 3 -7.95 -3.25 -11.30
N ARG A 4 -8.66 -3.59 -10.22
CA ARG A 4 -9.42 -4.85 -10.12
C ARG A 4 -10.60 -4.87 -11.08
N ALA A 5 -11.32 -3.75 -11.25
CA ALA A 5 -12.39 -3.63 -12.23
C ALA A 5 -11.86 -3.76 -13.67
N ASN A 6 -10.78 -3.04 -14.02
CA ASN A 6 -10.14 -3.17 -15.33
C ASN A 6 -9.61 -4.60 -15.57
N ARG A 7 -9.09 -5.27 -14.54
CA ARG A 7 -8.64 -6.67 -14.62
C ARG A 7 -9.77 -7.61 -15.00
N GLN A 8 -10.99 -7.41 -14.47
CA GLN A 8 -12.15 -8.23 -14.86
C GLN A 8 -12.49 -8.06 -16.34
N VAL A 9 -12.43 -6.83 -16.87
CA VAL A 9 -12.62 -6.57 -18.30
C VAL A 9 -11.51 -7.23 -19.12
N ALA A 10 -10.26 -7.12 -18.69
CA ALA A 10 -9.13 -7.77 -19.37
C ALA A 10 -9.25 -9.31 -19.39
N LEU A 11 -9.75 -9.92 -18.30
CA LEU A 11 -10.05 -11.35 -18.24
C LEU A 11 -11.16 -11.75 -19.21
N LEU A 12 -12.26 -10.98 -19.25
CA LEU A 12 -13.37 -11.21 -20.16
C LEU A 12 -12.91 -11.11 -21.64
N CYS A 13 -12.06 -10.14 -21.94
CA CYS A 13 -11.49 -9.93 -23.28
C CYS A 13 -10.28 -10.84 -23.60
N ASN A 14 -9.94 -11.78 -22.70
CA ASN A 14 -8.79 -12.69 -22.84
C ASN A 14 -7.44 -11.98 -23.13
N HIS A 15 -7.20 -10.82 -22.53
CA HIS A 15 -5.94 -10.10 -22.64
C HIS A 15 -4.87 -10.70 -21.71
N GLN A 16 -4.43 -11.91 -22.03
CA GLN A 16 -3.37 -12.60 -21.30
C GLN A 16 -1.99 -12.10 -21.73
N ARG A 17 -1.02 -12.23 -20.83
CA ARG A 17 0.41 -12.06 -21.12
C ARG A 17 1.23 -13.10 -20.37
N ALA A 18 2.40 -13.44 -20.92
CA ALA A 18 3.37 -14.23 -20.18
C ALA A 18 3.86 -13.47 -18.94
N VAL A 19 4.07 -14.19 -17.85
CA VAL A 19 4.69 -13.63 -16.64
C VAL A 19 6.09 -13.13 -16.98
N PRO A 20 6.43 -11.87 -16.67
CA PRO A 20 7.76 -11.34 -16.95
C PRO A 20 8.87 -12.16 -16.26
N LYS A 21 9.97 -12.41 -16.96
CA LYS A 21 11.12 -13.17 -16.39
C LYS A 21 11.72 -12.53 -15.13
N THR A 22 11.56 -11.21 -14.97
CA THR A 22 12.05 -10.44 -13.81
C THR A 22 11.04 -10.33 -12.67
N TYR A 23 9.87 -10.99 -12.79
CA TYR A 23 8.76 -10.87 -11.84
C TYR A 23 9.19 -11.24 -10.42
N GLU A 24 9.79 -12.41 -10.23
CA GLU A 24 10.20 -12.92 -8.91
C GLU A 24 11.16 -11.98 -8.21
N LYS A 25 12.24 -11.56 -8.90
CA LYS A 25 13.20 -10.58 -8.38
C LYS A 25 12.55 -9.25 -7.99
N SER A 26 11.56 -8.81 -8.78
CA SER A 26 10.83 -7.58 -8.49
C SER A 26 9.92 -7.72 -7.26
N MET A 27 9.30 -8.89 -7.08
CA MET A 27 8.48 -9.22 -5.91
C MET A 27 9.32 -9.36 -4.65
N GLU A 28 10.48 -10.00 -4.74
CA GLU A 28 11.43 -10.13 -3.63
C GLU A 28 11.89 -8.76 -3.11
N THR A 29 12.29 -7.87 -4.03
CA THR A 29 12.64 -6.48 -3.70
C THR A 29 11.49 -5.74 -3.00
N LEU A 30 10.25 -5.96 -3.44
CA LEU A 30 9.09 -5.30 -2.85
C LEU A 30 8.75 -5.86 -1.46
N LYS A 31 8.87 -7.17 -1.27
CA LYS A 31 8.71 -7.82 0.05
C LYS A 31 9.76 -7.33 1.04
N ALA A 32 11.03 -7.25 0.65
CA ALA A 32 12.09 -6.72 1.50
C ALA A 32 11.81 -5.28 1.96
N LYS A 33 11.25 -4.43 1.09
CA LYS A 33 10.81 -3.07 1.46
C LYS A 33 9.67 -3.07 2.47
N ILE A 34 8.71 -3.98 2.32
CA ILE A 34 7.60 -4.14 3.27
C ILE A 34 8.12 -4.58 4.62
N ASP A 35 9.02 -5.57 4.66
CA ASP A 35 9.55 -6.09 5.92
C ASP A 35 10.34 -5.02 6.68
N ALA A 36 11.18 -4.25 5.96
CA ALA A 36 11.85 -3.09 6.54
C ALA A 36 10.86 -2.05 7.08
N LYS A 37 9.78 -1.76 6.33
CA LYS A 37 8.77 -0.79 6.76
C LYS A 37 7.93 -1.29 7.94
N LYS A 38 7.66 -2.59 8.02
CA LYS A 38 6.99 -3.23 9.18
C LYS A 38 7.82 -3.08 10.44
N SER A 39 9.12 -3.34 10.38
CA SER A 39 10.03 -3.10 11.50
C SER A 39 9.98 -1.65 11.98
N GLU A 40 10.02 -0.69 11.05
CA GLU A 40 9.94 0.74 11.37
C GLU A 40 8.60 1.11 12.04
N VAL A 41 7.48 0.56 11.55
CA VAL A 41 6.15 0.76 12.14
C VAL A 41 6.08 0.18 13.55
N ASP A 42 6.63 -1.02 13.78
CA ASP A 42 6.63 -1.66 15.09
C ASP A 42 7.46 -0.88 16.13
N GLU A 43 8.61 -0.36 15.71
CA GLU A 43 9.42 0.56 16.52
C GLU A 43 8.63 1.84 16.87
N GLN A 44 8.03 2.51 15.88
CA GLN A 44 7.23 3.72 16.08
C GLN A 44 5.99 3.47 16.96
N LYS A 45 5.39 2.29 16.85
CA LYS A 45 4.27 1.86 17.70
C LYS A 45 4.73 1.66 19.14
N SER A 46 5.94 1.14 19.35
CA SER A 46 6.54 1.06 20.68
C SER A 46 6.83 2.45 21.27
N GLU A 47 7.31 3.40 20.45
CA GLU A 47 7.52 4.80 20.85
C GLU A 47 6.21 5.46 21.26
N TYR A 48 5.16 5.30 20.45
CA TYR A 48 3.82 5.82 20.75
C TYR A 48 3.27 5.24 22.05
N ARG A 49 3.42 3.93 22.29
CA ARG A 49 3.01 3.30 23.55
C ARG A 49 3.73 3.91 24.75
N ARG A 50 5.05 4.11 24.67
CA ARG A 50 5.85 4.75 25.73
C ARG A 50 5.39 6.20 25.98
N ALA A 51 5.24 7.00 24.93
CA ALA A 51 4.75 8.38 25.02
C ALA A 51 3.32 8.45 25.58
N SER A 52 2.48 7.48 25.26
CA SER A 52 1.12 7.39 25.80
C SER A 52 1.10 7.04 27.29
N ILE A 53 2.06 6.26 27.79
CA ILE A 53 2.20 5.97 29.22
C ILE A 53 2.74 7.22 29.94
N GLU A 54 3.80 7.84 29.43
CA GLU A 54 4.38 9.08 29.99
C GLU A 54 3.33 10.20 30.12
N TYR A 55 2.43 10.32 29.14
CA TYR A 55 1.31 11.26 29.19
C TYR A 55 0.29 10.91 30.27
N LYS A 56 -0.04 9.62 30.47
CA LYS A 56 -0.98 9.18 31.51
C LYS A 56 -0.45 9.50 32.91
N ASP A 57 0.84 9.32 33.12
CA ASP A 57 1.49 9.51 34.41
C ASP A 57 1.68 11.01 34.72
N THR A 58 2.22 11.78 33.77
CA THR A 58 2.62 13.18 34.03
C THR A 58 1.50 14.18 33.75
N LYS A 59 0.57 13.86 32.83
CA LYS A 59 -0.48 14.77 32.30
C LYS A 59 0.02 16.17 31.89
N SER A 60 1.30 16.31 31.56
CA SER A 60 1.90 17.59 31.19
C SER A 60 1.65 17.94 29.72
N GLN A 61 1.63 19.24 29.40
CA GLN A 61 1.53 19.71 28.01
C GLN A 61 2.70 19.24 27.14
N SER A 62 3.90 19.06 27.72
CA SER A 62 5.07 18.55 27.00
C SER A 62 4.88 17.08 26.60
N ALA A 63 4.41 16.23 27.53
CA ALA A 63 4.12 14.83 27.25
C ALA A 63 2.98 14.67 26.22
N GLN A 64 1.98 15.55 26.25
CA GLN A 64 0.90 15.57 25.25
C GLN A 64 1.44 15.84 23.84
N LYS A 65 2.32 16.84 23.69
CA LYS A 65 2.94 17.17 22.38
C LYS A 65 3.79 16.02 21.85
N LYS A 66 4.57 15.34 22.70
CA LYS A 66 5.36 14.17 22.31
C LYS A 66 4.47 13.03 21.81
N LYS A 67 3.37 12.74 22.51
CA LYS A 67 2.39 11.72 22.10
C LYS A 67 1.80 12.04 20.73
N GLU A 68 1.36 13.28 20.51
CA GLU A 68 0.75 13.70 19.24
C GLU A 68 1.74 13.61 18.07
N GLN A 69 3.00 13.98 18.29
CA GLN A 69 4.06 13.83 17.28
C GLN A 69 4.33 12.37 16.94
N ALA A 70 4.42 11.49 17.95
CA ALA A 70 4.59 10.06 17.74
C ALA A 70 3.39 9.42 17.00
N GLU A 71 2.18 9.86 17.32
CA GLU A 71 0.94 9.41 16.65
C GLU A 71 0.92 9.79 15.17
N LYS A 72 1.21 11.06 14.86
CA LYS A 72 1.29 11.54 13.47
C LYS A 72 2.38 10.81 12.67
N LYS A 73 3.52 10.51 13.28
CA LYS A 73 4.61 9.74 12.66
C LYS A 73 4.16 8.31 12.37
N LEU A 74 3.56 7.64 13.36
CA LEU A 74 3.05 6.28 13.22
C LEU A 74 1.99 6.19 12.11
N GLN A 75 1.01 7.09 12.12
CA GLN A 75 -0.07 7.11 11.11
C GLN A 75 0.50 7.22 9.69
N ARG A 76 1.47 8.13 9.45
CA ARG A 76 2.10 8.27 8.14
C ARG A 76 2.82 7.00 7.70
N SER A 77 3.51 6.33 8.61
CA SER A 77 4.21 5.08 8.30
C SER A 77 3.26 3.91 8.05
N GLU A 78 2.15 3.82 8.79
CA GLU A 78 1.09 2.82 8.58
C GLU A 78 0.40 3.02 7.23
N GLU A 79 0.10 4.27 6.84
CA GLU A 79 -0.46 4.59 5.51
C GLU A 79 0.52 4.19 4.39
N ALA A 80 1.81 4.48 4.57
CA ALA A 80 2.85 4.08 3.62
C ALA A 80 2.99 2.56 3.51
N LEU A 81 2.94 1.83 4.63
CA LEU A 81 2.97 0.37 4.67
C LEU A 81 1.76 -0.22 3.92
N LYS A 82 0.56 0.27 4.22
CA LYS A 82 -0.67 -0.17 3.55
C LYS A 82 -0.60 0.03 2.03
N LYS A 83 0.00 1.14 1.58
CA LYS A 83 0.22 1.40 0.16
C LYS A 83 1.14 0.35 -0.49
N LEU A 84 2.21 -0.07 0.19
CA LEU A 84 3.12 -1.11 -0.30
C LEU A 84 2.43 -2.48 -0.35
N GLU A 85 1.60 -2.82 0.65
CA GLU A 85 0.83 -4.06 0.66
C GLU A 85 -0.17 -4.12 -0.50
N VAL A 86 -0.86 -3.01 -0.78
CA VAL A 86 -1.74 -2.91 -1.96
C VAL A 86 -0.95 -3.10 -3.26
N GLN A 87 0.27 -2.56 -3.36
CA GLN A 87 1.12 -2.74 -4.55
C GLN A 87 1.52 -4.21 -4.78
N VAL A 88 1.75 -4.98 -3.71
CA VAL A 88 2.03 -6.42 -3.82
C VAL A 88 0.82 -7.15 -4.40
N VAL A 89 -0.37 -6.90 -3.84
CA VAL A 89 -1.60 -7.54 -4.31
C VAL A 89 -1.86 -7.19 -5.78
N ASP A 90 -1.76 -5.90 -6.13
CA ASP A 90 -1.95 -5.46 -7.51
C ASP A 90 -0.94 -6.09 -8.48
N ARG A 91 0.32 -6.31 -8.07
CA ARG A 91 1.32 -6.96 -8.91
C ARG A 91 1.06 -8.45 -9.08
N GLU A 92 0.66 -9.13 -8.01
CA GLU A 92 0.36 -10.56 -8.02
C GLU A 92 -0.89 -10.86 -8.84
N GLU A 93 -1.97 -10.10 -8.66
CA GLU A 93 -3.19 -10.28 -9.44
C GLU A 93 -2.96 -10.03 -10.94
N ASN A 94 -2.03 -9.14 -11.32
CA ASN A 94 -1.82 -8.73 -12.71
C ASN A 94 -0.57 -9.35 -13.38
N LYS A 95 0.07 -10.35 -12.78
CA LYS A 95 1.33 -10.93 -13.29
C LYS A 95 1.21 -11.50 -14.71
N ASP A 96 0.04 -12.02 -15.05
CA ASP A 96 -0.31 -12.72 -16.29
C ASP A 96 -1.42 -12.03 -17.10
N ILE A 97 -1.88 -10.85 -16.68
CA ILE A 97 -2.95 -10.10 -17.36
C ILE A 97 -2.43 -8.77 -17.91
N ALA A 98 -2.78 -8.45 -19.15
CA ALA A 98 -2.45 -7.20 -19.83
C ALA A 98 -3.62 -6.20 -19.75
N LEU A 99 -3.47 -5.20 -18.88
CA LEU A 99 -4.51 -4.19 -18.62
C LEU A 99 -4.55 -3.03 -19.64
N GLY A 100 -3.51 -2.89 -20.48
CA GLY A 100 -3.35 -1.74 -21.37
C GLY A 100 -4.40 -1.72 -22.48
N THR A 101 -4.61 -2.87 -23.13
CA THR A 101 -5.54 -3.00 -24.25
C THR A 101 -6.99 -2.76 -23.80
N SER A 102 -7.43 -3.37 -22.69
CA SER A 102 -8.77 -3.15 -22.13
C SER A 102 -9.00 -1.69 -21.76
N LYS A 103 -8.00 -1.04 -21.16
CA LYS A 103 -8.08 0.35 -20.72
C LYS A 103 -8.23 1.34 -21.88
N LEU A 104 -7.49 1.13 -22.97
CA LEU A 104 -7.46 2.09 -24.08
C LEU A 104 -8.59 1.87 -25.08
N ASN A 105 -8.95 0.61 -25.34
CA ASN A 105 -9.81 0.28 -26.48
C ASN A 105 -11.21 -0.19 -26.06
N TYR A 106 -11.40 -0.63 -24.82
CA TYR A 106 -12.62 -1.31 -24.38
C TYR A 106 -13.28 -0.70 -23.15
N LEU A 107 -12.71 0.37 -22.58
CA LEU A 107 -13.31 1.17 -21.51
C LEU A 107 -13.60 2.58 -22.02
N ASP A 108 -14.85 3.02 -21.90
CA ASP A 108 -15.20 4.41 -22.21
C ASP A 108 -14.45 5.35 -21.24
N PRO A 109 -13.61 6.27 -21.75
CA PRO A 109 -12.82 7.16 -20.90
C PRO A 109 -13.67 8.03 -19.98
N ARG A 110 -14.93 8.34 -20.35
CA ARG A 110 -15.86 9.11 -19.52
C ARG A 110 -16.22 8.39 -18.24
N ILE A 111 -16.28 7.06 -18.25
CA ILE A 111 -16.49 6.24 -17.04
C ILE A 111 -15.31 6.42 -16.09
N SER A 112 -14.08 6.44 -16.61
CA SER A 112 -12.88 6.64 -15.79
C SER A 112 -12.73 8.08 -15.27
N ILE A 113 -13.25 9.07 -16.00
CA ILE A 113 -13.24 10.49 -15.59
C ILE A 113 -14.28 10.76 -14.49
N ALA A 114 -15.43 10.08 -14.55
CA ALA A 114 -16.52 10.28 -13.60
C ALA A 114 -16.34 9.54 -12.26
N TRP A 115 -15.39 8.61 -12.18
CA TRP A 115 -15.11 7.75 -11.02
C TRP A 115 -14.07 8.37 -10.08
#